data_AF-A0A380BIV5-F1
#
_entry.id   AF-A0A380BIV5-F1
#
_cell.length_a   1.000
_cell.length_b   1.000
_cell.length_c   1.000
_cell.angle_alpha   90.00
_cell.angle_beta   90.00
_cell.angle_gamma   90.00
#
_symmetry.space_group_name_H-M   'P 1'
#
loop_
_entity.id
_entity.type
_entity.pdbx_description
1 polymer ?
#
loop_
_entity_poly.entity_id
_entity_poly.type
_entity_poly.pdbx_seq_one_letter_code
_entity_poly.pdbx_strand_id
1 'polypeptide(L)'
;MNSKLELSNKSRNFLDNLRVYLFSSRKNLGEIEEVMNELEAHLFEAEQNGESIEKVIGKSPKEYMERLSNEMATDNKSWFKYIVLIISGLFSFTIFPDIINLNQSYSVMEIVGHIVFGFTFFFLAFVGLKYTSTMNQSMVKQAMVLLGIVLLLTALFFGLFSLNKVIDSPVIHLGTLGSIVIAVFIVLFFIGVYFWAKK
;
A
#
# COMPACT_ATOMS: atom_id res chain seq x y z
N MET A 1 -3.16 28.05 -3.22
CA MET A 1 -2.79 27.68 -1.84
C MET A 1 -4.08 27.64 -1.05
N ASN A 2 -4.73 26.47 -0.95
CA ASN A 2 -6.03 26.35 -0.31
C ASN A 2 -5.88 26.58 1.20
N SER A 3 -6.60 27.55 1.74
CA SER A 3 -6.76 27.71 3.19
C SER A 3 -7.45 26.46 3.73
N LYS A 4 -6.73 25.64 4.48
CA LYS A 4 -7.29 24.46 5.15
C LYS A 4 -8.40 24.95 6.07
N LEU A 5 -9.65 24.54 5.82
CA LEU A 5 -10.78 24.93 6.65
C LEU A 5 -10.56 24.36 8.07
N GLU A 6 -10.87 25.14 9.10
CA GLU A 6 -10.78 24.69 10.49
C GLU A 6 -11.96 23.78 10.80
N LEU A 7 -11.80 22.50 10.50
CA LEU A 7 -12.70 21.42 10.90
C LEU A 7 -12.37 20.87 12.28
N SER A 8 -13.39 20.37 12.98
CA SER A 8 -13.22 19.58 14.19
C SER A 8 -12.36 18.33 13.97
N ASN A 9 -11.74 17.84 15.04
CA ASN A 9 -10.96 16.59 14.99
C ASN A 9 -11.80 15.40 14.51
N LYS A 10 -13.11 15.39 14.78
CA LYS A 10 -14.01 14.31 14.36
C LYS A 10 -14.18 14.29 12.84
N SER A 11 -14.44 15.46 12.24
CA SER A 11 -14.56 15.61 10.78
C SER A 11 -13.26 15.34 10.06
N ARG A 12 -12.14 15.84 10.59
CA ARG A 12 -10.81 15.59 10.02
C ARG A 12 -10.45 14.10 10.04
N ASN A 13 -10.63 13.43 11.17
CA ASN A 13 -10.37 11.99 11.29
C ASN A 13 -11.27 11.17 10.35
N PHE A 14 -12.53 11.58 10.16
CA PHE A 14 -13.42 10.92 9.22
C PHE A 14 -12.92 11.06 7.77
N LEU A 15 -12.54 12.27 7.33
CA LEU A 15 -12.00 12.51 6.00
C LEU A 15 -10.70 11.71 5.76
N ASP A 16 -9.80 11.67 6.74
CA ASP A 16 -8.55 10.90 6.63
C ASP A 16 -8.84 9.40 6.49
N ASN A 17 -9.77 8.86 7.29
CA ASN A 17 -10.20 7.47 7.19
C ASN A 17 -10.88 7.19 5.85
N LEU A 18 -11.75 8.09 5.38
CA LEU A 18 -12.44 7.94 4.10
C LEU A 18 -11.43 7.91 2.94
N ARG A 19 -10.44 8.80 2.94
CA ARG A 19 -9.37 8.81 1.93
C ARG A 19 -8.63 7.46 1.90
N VAL A 20 -8.23 6.93 3.05
CA VAL A 20 -7.58 5.60 3.15
C VAL A 20 -8.50 4.48 2.68
N TYR A 21 -9.78 4.54 3.03
CA TYR A 21 -10.77 3.53 2.63
C TYR A 21 -10.99 3.50 1.11
N LEU A 22 -11.18 4.67 0.49
CA LEU A 22 -11.39 4.78 -0.96
C LEU A 22 -10.14 4.36 -1.72
N PHE A 23 -8.96 4.78 -1.25
CA PHE A 23 -7.68 4.32 -1.80
C PHE A 23 -7.62 2.79 -1.72
N SER A 24 -7.69 2.19 -0.53
CA SER A 24 -7.64 0.73 -0.37
C SER A 24 -8.78 -0.04 -1.08
N SER A 25 -9.85 0.65 -1.48
CA SER A 25 -10.95 0.11 -2.32
C SER A 25 -10.72 0.28 -3.83
N ARG A 26 -9.52 0.72 -4.23
CA ARG A 26 -9.06 0.88 -5.61
C ARG A 26 -9.73 2.00 -6.40
N LYS A 27 -10.20 3.05 -5.71
CA LYS A 27 -10.84 4.20 -6.36
C LYS A 27 -9.81 5.13 -7.00
N ASN A 28 -10.27 5.90 -7.99
CA ASN A 28 -9.42 6.83 -8.71
C ASN A 28 -8.93 7.96 -7.77
N LEU A 29 -7.63 8.24 -7.76
CA LEU A 29 -7.06 9.24 -6.85
C LEU A 29 -7.54 10.66 -7.10
N GLY A 30 -7.80 11.03 -8.37
CA GLY A 30 -8.33 12.35 -8.71
C GLY A 30 -9.75 12.52 -8.16
N GLU A 31 -10.60 11.53 -8.43
CA GLU A 31 -11.99 11.49 -7.92
C GLU A 31 -12.04 11.47 -6.39
N ILE A 32 -11.13 10.74 -5.72
CA ILE A 32 -11.00 10.76 -4.26
C ILE A 32 -10.77 12.20 -3.77
N GLU A 33 -9.84 12.93 -4.38
CA GLU A 33 -9.50 14.28 -3.93
C GLU A 33 -10.62 15.28 -4.20
N GLU A 34 -11.33 15.15 -5.33
CA GLU A 34 -12.53 15.93 -5.63
C GLU A 34 -13.60 15.72 -4.55
N VAL A 35 -13.91 14.45 -4.24
CA VAL A 35 -14.88 14.09 -3.19
C VAL A 35 -14.42 14.56 -1.81
N MET A 36 -13.12 14.51 -1.50
CA MET A 36 -12.61 15.02 -0.21
C MET A 36 -12.81 16.53 -0.08
N ASN A 37 -12.56 17.30 -1.16
CA ASN A 37 -12.72 18.75 -1.15
C ASN A 37 -14.20 19.16 -1.02
N GLU A 38 -15.10 18.51 -1.76
CA GLU A 38 -16.54 18.76 -1.67
C GLU A 38 -17.06 18.44 -0.26
N LEU A 39 -16.67 17.28 0.28
CA LEU A 39 -17.10 16.86 1.60
C LEU A 39 -16.50 17.71 2.72
N GLU A 40 -15.26 18.19 2.58
CA GLU A 40 -14.65 19.14 3.52
C GLU A 40 -15.47 20.45 3.60
N ALA A 41 -15.95 20.97 2.47
CA ALA A 41 -16.81 22.15 2.44
C ALA A 41 -18.16 21.90 3.13
N HIS A 42 -18.85 20.79 2.82
CA HIS A 42 -20.12 20.45 3.46
C HIS A 42 -20.01 20.22 4.97
N LEU A 43 -18.93 19.59 5.42
CA LEU A 43 -18.66 19.40 6.85
C LEU A 43 -18.40 20.73 7.54
N PHE A 44 -17.65 21.64 6.90
CA PHE A 44 -17.39 22.96 7.45
C PHE A 44 -18.67 23.78 7.59
N GLU A 45 -19.52 23.80 6.57
CA GLU A 45 -20.82 24.48 6.64
C GLU A 45 -21.72 23.93 7.74
N ALA A 46 -21.80 22.60 7.89
CA ALA A 46 -22.55 21.97 8.96
C ALA A 46 -22.02 22.36 10.35
N GLU A 47 -20.70 22.32 10.56
CA GLU A 47 -20.08 22.71 11.84
C GLU A 47 -20.28 24.20 12.16
N GLN A 48 -20.19 25.08 11.16
CA GLN A 48 -20.46 26.52 11.32
C GLN A 48 -21.91 26.78 11.75
N ASN A 49 -22.85 25.97 11.28
CA ASN A 49 -24.26 26.04 11.65
C ASN A 49 -24.56 25.35 13.00
N GLY A 50 -23.54 24.84 13.71
CA GLY A 50 -23.70 24.11 14.97
C GLY A 50 -24.30 22.71 14.80
N GLU A 51 -24.30 22.18 13.57
CA GLU A 51 -24.85 20.88 13.25
C GLU A 51 -23.81 19.78 13.43
N SER A 52 -24.27 18.59 13.82
CA SER A 52 -23.37 17.46 13.97
C SER A 52 -23.02 16.84 12.62
N ILE A 53 -21.81 16.28 12.51
CA ILE A 53 -21.32 15.56 11.32
C ILE A 53 -22.30 14.50 10.80
N GLU A 54 -23.07 13.86 11.67
CA GLU A 54 -24.06 12.85 11.28
C GLU A 54 -25.18 13.40 10.39
N LYS A 55 -25.39 14.72 10.34
CA LYS A 55 -26.31 15.33 9.37
C LYS A 55 -25.78 15.18 7.93
N VAL A 56 -24.46 15.24 7.76
CA VAL A 56 -23.80 15.12 6.45
C VAL A 56 -23.57 13.66 6.08
N ILE A 57 -22.96 12.88 6.98
CA ILE A 57 -22.51 11.51 6.67
C ILE A 57 -23.50 10.42 7.11
N GLY A 58 -24.54 10.78 7.86
CA GLY A 58 -25.43 9.84 8.52
C GLY A 58 -24.86 9.27 9.83
N LYS A 59 -25.58 8.33 10.43
CA LYS A 59 -25.22 7.75 11.75
C LYS A 59 -24.07 6.74 11.70
N SER A 60 -23.80 6.17 10.52
CA SER A 60 -22.79 5.12 10.33
C SER A 60 -21.73 5.59 9.34
N PRO A 61 -20.54 6.01 9.82
CA PRO A 61 -19.42 6.39 8.96
C PRO A 61 -19.03 5.28 7.97
N LYS A 62 -19.11 4.02 8.42
CA LYS A 62 -18.79 2.85 7.59
C LYS A 62 -19.78 2.67 6.43
N GLU A 63 -21.08 2.79 6.70
CA GLU A 63 -22.11 2.69 5.64
C GLU A 63 -21.99 3.84 4.64
N TYR A 64 -21.59 5.04 5.10
CA TYR A 64 -21.27 6.14 4.19
C TYR A 64 -20.10 5.78 3.28
N MET A 65 -18.98 5.33 3.84
CA MET A 65 -17.79 4.93 3.08
C MET A 65 -18.09 3.84 2.05
N GLU A 66 -18.88 2.83 2.43
CA GLU A 66 -19.28 1.74 1.54
C GLU A 66 -20.17 2.22 0.39
N ARG A 67 -21.20 3.02 0.68
CA ARG A 67 -22.09 3.58 -0.35
C ARG A 67 -21.33 4.44 -1.34
N LEU A 68 -20.56 5.41 -0.85
CA LEU A 68 -19.76 6.30 -1.67
C LEU A 68 -18.76 5.51 -2.54
N SER A 69 -18.06 4.54 -1.94
CA SER A 69 -17.17 3.66 -2.70
C SER A 69 -17.90 2.90 -3.80
N ASN A 70 -19.12 2.42 -3.57
CA ASN A 70 -19.88 1.70 -4.60
C ASN A 70 -20.32 2.60 -5.77
N GLU A 71 -20.48 3.90 -5.53
CA GLU A 71 -20.83 4.89 -6.56
C GLU A 71 -19.61 5.32 -7.39
N MET A 72 -18.42 5.30 -6.81
CA MET A 72 -17.18 5.72 -7.48
C MET A 72 -16.60 4.66 -8.43
N ALA A 73 -15.99 5.13 -9.52
CA ALA A 73 -15.32 4.28 -10.48
C ALA A 73 -14.06 3.61 -9.88
N THR A 74 -13.81 2.37 -10.28
CA THR A 74 -12.60 1.63 -9.87
C THR A 74 -11.51 1.81 -10.92
N ASP A 75 -10.34 2.30 -10.51
CA ASP A 75 -9.21 2.54 -11.40
C ASP A 75 -8.16 1.42 -11.29
N ASN A 76 -8.52 0.25 -11.80
CA ASN A 76 -7.64 -0.93 -11.78
C ASN A 76 -6.31 -0.69 -12.51
N LYS A 77 -6.29 0.19 -13.51
CA LYS A 77 -5.09 0.46 -14.33
C LYS A 77 -4.04 1.22 -13.55
N SER A 78 -4.43 2.33 -12.91
CA SER A 78 -3.51 3.08 -12.03
C SER A 78 -3.12 2.25 -10.82
N TRP A 79 -4.06 1.45 -10.31
CA TRP A 79 -3.79 0.54 -9.20
C TRP A 79 -2.74 -0.52 -9.52
N PHE A 80 -2.78 -1.09 -10.72
CA PHE A 80 -1.75 -2.02 -11.17
C PHE A 80 -0.37 -1.36 -11.20
N LYS A 81 -0.28 -0.07 -11.60
CA LYS A 81 0.98 0.68 -11.55
C LYS A 81 1.53 0.79 -10.13
N TYR A 82 0.68 1.12 -9.15
CA TYR A 82 1.12 1.23 -7.75
C TYR A 82 1.63 -0.10 -7.21
N ILE A 83 0.96 -1.22 -7.53
CA ILE A 83 1.41 -2.55 -7.12
C ILE A 83 2.80 -2.84 -7.71
N VAL A 84 3.00 -2.64 -9.01
CA VAL A 84 4.29 -2.87 -9.66
C VAL A 84 5.39 -1.99 -9.06
N LEU A 85 5.10 -0.70 -8.80
CA LEU A 85 6.06 0.22 -8.19
C LEU A 85 6.45 -0.20 -6.78
N ILE A 86 5.49 -0.57 -5.93
CA ILE A 86 5.74 -0.98 -4.55
C ILE A 86 6.50 -2.32 -4.52
N ILE A 87 6.12 -3.30 -5.35
CA ILE A 87 6.86 -4.58 -5.50
C ILE A 87 8.31 -4.29 -5.88
N SER A 88 8.51 -3.51 -6.95
CA SER A 88 9.84 -3.21 -7.47
C SER A 88 10.68 -2.47 -6.43
N GLY A 89 10.10 -1.50 -5.72
CA GLY A 89 10.75 -0.78 -4.64
C GLY A 89 11.17 -1.70 -3.48
N LEU A 90 10.29 -2.61 -3.07
CA LEU A 90 10.56 -3.56 -1.98
C LEU A 90 11.74 -4.49 -2.31
N PHE A 91 11.74 -5.08 -3.50
CA PHE A 91 12.81 -5.99 -3.93
C PHE A 91 14.08 -5.28 -4.38
N SER A 92 14.06 -3.97 -4.59
CA SER A 92 15.26 -3.23 -4.94
C SER A 92 16.37 -3.38 -3.88
N PHE A 93 16.01 -3.44 -2.60
CA PHE A 93 16.96 -3.59 -1.49
C PHE A 93 17.67 -4.94 -1.47
N THR A 94 17.04 -6.01 -1.96
CA THR A 94 17.68 -7.33 -2.05
C THR A 94 18.47 -7.48 -3.34
N ILE A 95 17.90 -6.99 -4.45
CA ILE A 95 18.45 -7.18 -5.80
C ILE A 95 19.68 -6.29 -6.06
N PHE A 96 19.72 -5.05 -5.57
CA PHE A 96 20.84 -4.14 -5.86
C PHE A 96 22.20 -4.63 -5.32
N PRO A 97 22.31 -5.11 -4.06
CA PRO A 97 23.55 -5.72 -3.57
C PRO A 97 24.04 -6.88 -4.46
N ASP A 98 23.11 -7.72 -4.91
CA ASP A 98 23.44 -8.89 -5.74
C ASP A 98 23.97 -8.50 -7.12
N ILE A 99 23.45 -7.41 -7.70
CA ILE A 99 23.96 -6.84 -8.96
C ILE A 99 25.42 -6.40 -8.82
N ILE A 100 25.78 -5.80 -7.69
CA ILE A 100 27.14 -5.28 -7.45
C ILE A 100 28.14 -6.43 -7.28
N ASN A 101 27.74 -7.52 -6.65
CA ASN A 101 28.64 -8.62 -6.30
C ASN A 101 29.01 -9.54 -7.48
N LEU A 102 28.28 -9.49 -8.61
CA LEU A 102 28.56 -10.20 -9.88
C LEU A 102 28.81 -11.73 -9.78
N ASN A 103 28.46 -12.35 -8.66
CA ASN A 103 28.52 -13.78 -8.41
C ASN A 103 27.22 -14.23 -7.73
N GLN A 104 26.13 -14.13 -8.48
CA GLN A 104 24.79 -14.35 -7.95
C GLN A 104 24.49 -15.83 -7.85
N SER A 105 23.98 -16.26 -6.71
CA SER A 105 23.47 -17.61 -6.52
C SER A 105 22.18 -17.52 -5.74
N TYR A 106 21.09 -17.99 -6.33
CA TYR A 106 19.77 -17.95 -5.72
C TYR A 106 19.29 -19.37 -5.47
N SER A 107 18.80 -19.64 -4.27
CA SER A 107 18.14 -20.91 -4.02
C SER A 107 16.72 -20.89 -4.60
N VAL A 108 16.20 -22.05 -5.01
CA VAL A 108 14.79 -22.17 -5.43
C VAL A 108 13.85 -21.74 -4.29
N MET A 109 14.18 -22.09 -3.05
CA MET A 109 13.43 -21.68 -1.87
C MET A 109 13.42 -20.16 -1.67
N GLU A 110 14.53 -19.48 -1.95
CA GLU A 110 14.62 -18.03 -1.87
C GLU A 110 13.70 -17.37 -2.90
N ILE A 111 13.72 -17.83 -4.16
CA ILE A 111 12.88 -17.28 -5.23
C ILE A 111 11.40 -17.46 -4.88
N VAL A 112 11.00 -18.69 -4.54
CA VAL A 112 9.60 -18.99 -4.20
C VAL A 112 9.18 -18.25 -2.92
N GLY A 113 10.04 -18.20 -1.92
CA GLY A 113 9.80 -17.52 -0.64
C GLY A 113 9.54 -16.03 -0.84
N HIS A 114 10.36 -15.35 -1.65
CA HIS A 114 10.16 -13.94 -1.97
C HIS A 114 8.84 -13.69 -2.72
N ILE A 115 8.45 -14.56 -3.67
CA ILE A 115 7.17 -14.46 -4.38
C ILE A 115 6.00 -14.56 -3.39
N VAL A 116 6.00 -15.60 -2.54
CA VAL A 116 4.96 -15.83 -1.53
C VAL A 116 4.90 -14.67 -0.52
N PHE A 117 6.07 -14.18 -0.09
CA PHE A 117 6.17 -13.02 0.79
C PHE A 117 5.58 -11.76 0.14
N GLY A 118 5.89 -11.50 -1.13
CA GLY A 118 5.33 -10.37 -1.88
C GLY A 118 3.80 -10.39 -1.89
N PHE A 119 3.18 -11.51 -2.28
CA PHE A 119 1.72 -11.63 -2.26
C PHE A 119 1.13 -11.45 -0.86
N THR A 120 1.76 -12.04 0.15
CA THR A 120 1.30 -11.93 1.55
C THR A 120 1.42 -10.49 2.07
N PHE A 121 2.51 -9.80 1.76
CA PHE A 121 2.73 -8.39 2.08
C PHE A 121 1.63 -7.52 1.51
N PHE A 122 1.36 -7.63 0.20
CA PHE A 122 0.31 -6.83 -0.43
C PHE A 122 -1.07 -7.13 0.15
N PHE A 123 -1.40 -8.40 0.31
CA PHE A 123 -2.69 -8.80 0.86
C PHE A 123 -2.90 -8.21 2.26
N LEU A 124 -1.94 -8.39 3.17
CA LEU A 124 -2.04 -7.90 4.54
C LEU A 124 -2.00 -6.37 4.62
N ALA A 125 -1.20 -5.70 3.79
CA ALA A 125 -1.16 -4.24 3.75
C ALA A 125 -2.53 -3.66 3.35
N PHE A 126 -3.18 -4.21 2.31
CA PHE A 126 -4.49 -3.72 1.87
C PHE A 126 -5.61 -4.05 2.85
N VAL A 127 -5.65 -5.28 3.35
CA VAL A 127 -6.64 -5.68 4.35
C VAL A 127 -6.47 -4.83 5.61
N GLY A 128 -5.22 -4.59 6.04
CA GLY A 128 -4.90 -3.74 7.18
C GLY A 128 -5.42 -2.32 7.01
N LEU A 129 -5.03 -1.63 5.92
CA LEU A 129 -5.47 -0.25 5.65
C LEU A 129 -6.99 -0.12 5.51
N LYS A 130 -7.63 -1.07 4.82
CA LYS A 130 -9.09 -1.07 4.66
C LYS A 130 -9.80 -1.34 5.97
N TYR A 131 -9.31 -2.27 6.77
CA TYR A 131 -9.89 -2.58 8.07
C TYR A 131 -9.77 -1.39 9.03
N THR A 132 -8.58 -0.81 9.16
CA THR A 132 -8.35 0.30 10.10
C THR A 132 -9.11 1.57 9.73
N SER A 133 -9.29 1.84 8.44
CA SER A 133 -10.09 3.00 7.99
C SER A 133 -11.58 2.87 8.31
N THR A 134 -12.13 1.65 8.35
CA THR A 134 -13.52 1.43 8.80
C THR A 134 -13.69 1.34 10.31
N MET A 135 -12.58 1.30 11.06
CA MET A 135 -12.60 1.08 12.49
C MET A 135 -12.92 2.40 13.20
N ASN A 136 -14.13 2.53 13.75
CA ASN A 136 -14.55 3.68 14.55
C ASN A 136 -13.96 3.62 15.97
N GLN A 137 -12.62 3.58 16.05
CA GLN A 137 -11.85 3.43 17.28
C GLN A 137 -10.76 4.50 17.33
N SER A 138 -10.11 4.65 18.48
CA SER A 138 -9.03 5.62 18.63
C SER A 138 -7.86 5.32 17.70
N MET A 139 -7.16 6.39 17.29
CA MET A 139 -5.95 6.33 16.45
C MET A 139 -4.90 5.35 17.00
N VAL A 140 -4.78 5.24 18.32
CA VAL A 140 -3.87 4.29 18.99
C VAL A 140 -4.21 2.84 18.65
N LYS A 141 -5.49 2.46 18.66
CA LYS A 141 -5.90 1.09 18.32
C LYS A 141 -5.66 0.77 16.85
N GLN A 142 -5.94 1.72 15.96
CA GLN A 142 -5.62 1.58 14.54
C GLN A 142 -4.11 1.39 14.33
N ALA A 143 -3.29 2.21 14.99
CA ALA A 143 -1.83 2.10 14.95
C ALA A 143 -1.32 0.76 15.49
N MET A 144 -1.89 0.24 16.58
CA MET A 144 -1.54 -1.08 17.11
C MET A 144 -1.85 -2.22 16.14
N VAL A 145 -2.98 -2.16 15.42
CA VAL A 145 -3.30 -3.15 14.39
C VAL A 145 -2.28 -3.11 13.25
N LEU A 146 -1.97 -1.91 12.73
CA LEU A 146 -0.95 -1.76 11.68
C LEU A 146 0.44 -2.21 12.15
N LEU A 147 0.81 -1.88 13.39
CA LEU A 147 2.06 -2.33 13.99
C LEU A 147 2.12 -3.85 14.08
N GLY A 148 1.04 -4.50 14.50
CA GLY A 148 0.94 -5.96 14.54
C GLY A 148 1.15 -6.60 13.16
N ILE A 149 0.57 -6.01 12.12
CA ILE A 149 0.76 -6.46 10.72
C ILE A 149 2.22 -6.29 10.30
N VAL A 150 2.84 -5.14 10.59
CA VAL A 150 4.25 -4.87 10.26
C VAL A 150 5.19 -5.85 10.98
N LEU A 151 4.95 -6.11 12.27
CA LEU A 151 5.73 -7.08 13.04
C LEU A 151 5.57 -8.50 12.49
N LEU A 152 4.36 -8.90 12.13
CA LEU A 152 4.10 -10.20 11.50
C LEU A 152 4.85 -10.34 10.16
N LEU A 153 4.77 -9.32 9.30
CA LEU A 153 5.49 -9.31 8.02
C LEU A 153 7.00 -9.36 8.20
N THR A 154 7.52 -8.63 9.19
CA THR A 154 8.94 -8.65 9.55
C THR A 154 9.35 -10.05 10.01
N ALA A 155 8.57 -10.66 10.91
CA ALA A 155 8.81 -12.02 11.39
C ALA A 155 8.76 -13.07 10.26
N LEU A 156 7.82 -12.93 9.31
CA LEU A 156 7.74 -13.80 8.13
C LEU A 156 8.98 -13.64 7.24
N PHE A 157 9.45 -12.42 7.00
CA PHE A 157 10.64 -12.16 6.21
C PHE A 157 11.90 -12.77 6.86
N PHE A 158 12.10 -12.53 8.16
CA PHE A 158 13.21 -13.14 8.90
C PHE A 158 13.08 -14.67 8.98
N GLY A 159 11.86 -15.18 9.11
CA GLY A 159 11.58 -16.62 9.10
C GLY A 159 12.02 -17.25 7.78
N LEU A 160 11.63 -16.67 6.64
CA LEU A 160 12.05 -17.13 5.31
C LEU A 160 13.56 -17.13 5.15
N PHE A 161 14.23 -16.04 5.56
CA PHE A 161 15.68 -15.94 5.51
C PHE A 161 16.38 -17.01 6.35
N SER A 162 15.89 -17.26 7.57
CA SER A 162 16.43 -18.30 8.45
C SER A 162 16.17 -19.71 7.90
N LEU A 163 14.95 -19.99 7.40
CA LEU A 163 14.61 -21.28 6.79
C LEU A 163 15.50 -21.58 5.57
N ASN A 164 15.76 -20.57 4.73
CA ASN A 164 16.62 -20.72 3.56
C ASN A 164 18.08 -21.08 3.90
N LYS A 165 18.53 -20.82 5.15
CA LYS A 165 19.86 -21.22 5.62
C LYS A 165 19.92 -22.64 6.18
N VAL A 166 18.79 -23.18 6.63
CA VAL A 166 18.72 -24.47 7.32
C VAL A 166 18.27 -25.59 6.38
N ILE A 167 17.39 -25.27 5.42
CA ILE A 167 16.90 -26.23 4.44
C ILE A 167 17.81 -26.19 3.22
N ASP A 168 18.41 -27.34 2.90
CA ASP A 168 19.14 -27.52 1.65
C ASP A 168 18.18 -27.47 0.46
N SER A 169 18.12 -26.30 -0.17
CA SER A 169 17.40 -26.08 -1.42
C SER A 169 18.37 -26.12 -2.60
N PRO A 170 17.95 -26.62 -3.78
CA PRO A 170 18.73 -26.48 -5.00
C PRO A 170 19.12 -25.01 -5.23
N VAL A 171 20.38 -24.78 -5.57
CA VAL A 171 20.95 -23.45 -5.82
C VAL A 171 21.22 -23.29 -7.30
N ILE A 172 20.75 -22.17 -7.85
CA ILE A 172 21.02 -21.77 -9.23
C ILE A 172 22.24 -20.85 -9.20
N HIS A 173 23.37 -21.34 -9.70
CA HIS A 173 24.58 -20.56 -9.82
C HIS A 173 24.59 -19.80 -11.14
N LEU A 174 24.56 -18.47 -11.04
CA LEU A 174 24.70 -17.59 -12.18
C LEU A 174 26.19 -17.28 -12.33
N GLY A 175 26.89 -18.01 -13.21
CA GLY A 175 28.26 -17.66 -13.57
C GLY A 175 28.36 -16.19 -13.99
N THR A 176 29.57 -15.63 -14.02
CA THR A 176 29.79 -14.18 -14.20
C THR A 176 29.04 -13.58 -15.40
N LEU A 177 29.04 -14.27 -16.55
CA LEU A 177 28.29 -13.83 -17.74
C LEU A 177 26.76 -13.81 -17.50
N GLY A 178 26.22 -14.83 -16.82
CA GLY A 178 24.80 -14.88 -16.48
C GLY A 178 24.41 -13.78 -15.49
N SER A 179 25.25 -13.55 -14.48
CA SER A 179 25.07 -12.46 -13.51
C SER A 179 25.05 -11.09 -14.20
N ILE A 180 25.94 -10.84 -15.16
CA ILE A 180 25.96 -9.58 -15.93
C ILE A 180 24.69 -9.41 -16.77
N VAL A 181 24.25 -10.47 -17.47
CA VAL A 181 23.03 -10.41 -18.31
C VAL A 181 21.81 -10.09 -17.46
N ILE A 182 21.67 -10.75 -16.30
CA ILE A 182 20.56 -10.52 -15.37
C ILE A 182 20.63 -9.11 -14.77
N ALA A 183 21.81 -8.65 -14.37
CA ALA A 183 22.02 -7.29 -13.88
C ALA A 183 21.57 -6.23 -14.90
N VAL A 184 21.99 -6.37 -16.18
CA VAL A 184 21.58 -5.45 -17.25
C VAL A 184 20.07 -5.49 -17.46
N PHE A 185 19.47 -6.68 -17.47
CA PHE A 185 18.03 -6.84 -17.62
C PHE A 185 17.25 -6.16 -16.49
N ILE A 186 17.69 -6.33 -15.24
CA ILE A 186 17.06 -5.72 -14.07
C ILE A 186 17.17 -4.20 -14.13
N VAL A 187 18.33 -3.65 -14.45
CA VAL A 187 18.52 -2.20 -14.59
C VAL A 187 17.57 -1.64 -15.66
N LEU A 188 17.49 -2.30 -16.83
CA LEU A 188 16.56 -1.92 -17.89
C LEU A 188 15.09 -2.04 -17.44
N PHE A 189 14.75 -3.07 -16.66
CA PHE A 189 13.42 -3.23 -16.08
C PHE A 189 13.06 -2.06 -15.16
N PHE A 190 13.94 -1.67 -14.23
CA PHE A 190 13.69 -0.54 -13.33
C PHE A 190 13.55 0.79 -14.09
N ILE A 191 14.39 1.02 -15.11
CA ILE A 191 14.27 2.18 -16.00
C ILE A 191 12.93 2.16 -16.74
N GLY A 192 12.54 1.00 -17.28
CA GLY A 192 11.27 0.81 -17.96
C GLY A 192 10.07 1.08 -17.06
N VAL A 193 10.08 0.53 -15.84
CA VAL A 193 9.03 0.75 -14.82
C VAL A 193 8.94 2.24 -14.46
N TYR A 194 10.08 2.93 -14.29
CA TYR A 194 10.11 4.37 -14.02
C TYR A 194 9.42 5.19 -15.13
N PHE A 195 9.77 4.96 -16.39
CA PHE A 195 9.15 5.67 -17.51
C PHE A 195 7.67 5.30 -17.71
N TRP A 196 7.33 4.03 -17.54
CA TRP A 196 5.95 3.55 -17.65
C TRP A 196 5.05 4.14 -16.55
N ALA A 197 5.57 4.27 -15.33
CA ALA A 197 4.83 4.86 -14.21
C ALA A 197 4.61 6.37 -14.35
N LYS A 198 5.49 7.07 -15.07
CA LYS A 198 5.34 8.51 -15.34
C LYS A 198 4.21 8.83 -16.33
N LYS A 199 3.86 7.88 -17.19
CA LYS A 199 2.77 7.97 -18.16
C LYS A 199 1.45 7.54 -17.52
#